data_AF-A0A392Q186-F1
#
_entry.id   AF-A0A392Q186-F1
#
_cell.length_a   1.000
_cell.length_b   1.000
_cell.length_c   1.000
_cell.angle_alpha   90.00
_cell.angle_beta   90.00
_cell.angle_gamma   90.00
#
_symmetry.space_group_name_H-M   'P 1'
#
loop_
_entity.id
_entity.type
_entity.pdbx_description
1 polymer ?
#
loop_
_entity_poly.entity_id
_entity_poly.type
_entity_poly.pdbx_seq_one_letter_code
_entity_poly.pdbx_strand_id
1 'polypeptide(L)'
;TNNGKSVESYVRGWLPKPSNVPYVVEYSADFTVPTDFGSPAAILITNLRPKEFHLLEIILHGFVEGPVFFPANTWIHSRNDNPQSRIIFKNQAYLPSQTPPGIKDLRLED
;
A
#
# COMPACT_ATOMS: atom_id res chain seq x y z
N THR A 1 -5.89 -14.85 12.92
CA THR A 1 -6.01 -14.05 14.16
C THR A 1 -5.94 -12.56 13.83
N ASN A 2 -7.04 -11.82 14.01
CA ASN A 2 -7.17 -10.37 13.76
C ASN A 2 -6.25 -9.49 14.63
N ASN A 3 -4.93 -9.61 14.49
CA ASN A 3 -3.96 -8.84 15.26
C ASN A 3 -3.46 -7.59 14.53
N GLY A 4 -3.77 -7.44 13.23
CA GLY A 4 -3.46 -6.25 12.45
C GLY A 4 -4.52 -5.17 12.64
N LYS A 5 -4.09 -3.91 12.72
CA LYS A 5 -4.97 -2.73 12.59
C LYS A 5 -4.98 -2.30 11.12
N SER A 6 -6.15 -1.97 10.60
CA SER A 6 -6.33 -1.49 9.23
C SER A 6 -7.17 -0.21 9.19
N VAL A 7 -6.93 0.60 8.17
CA VAL A 7 -7.72 1.78 7.81
C VAL A 7 -7.76 1.85 6.29
N GLU A 8 -8.85 2.37 5.74
CA GLU A 8 -9.01 2.55 4.31
C GLU A 8 -9.13 4.04 3.97
N SER A 9 -8.62 4.40 2.79
CA SER A 9 -8.75 5.74 2.23
C SER A 9 -8.74 5.68 0.71
N TYR A 10 -9.32 6.70 0.08
CA TYR A 10 -9.34 6.84 -1.37
C TYR A 10 -8.26 7.82 -1.83
N VAL A 11 -7.70 7.54 -3.00
CA VAL A 11 -6.82 8.49 -3.69
C VAL A 11 -7.59 9.79 -3.96
N ARG A 12 -7.00 10.92 -3.55
CA ARG A 12 -7.51 12.27 -3.80
C ARG A 12 -7.33 12.63 -5.27
N GLY A 13 -8.40 13.19 -5.87
CA GLY A 13 -8.36 14.16 -6.96
C GLY A 13 -7.71 13.75 -8.29
N TRP A 14 -8.27 14.23 -9.40
CA TRP A 14 -7.84 13.91 -10.77
C TRP A 14 -6.62 14.68 -11.30
N LEU A 15 -5.97 15.50 -10.46
CA LEU A 15 -4.80 16.29 -10.88
C LEU A 15 -3.54 15.65 -10.31
N PRO A 16 -2.89 14.75 -11.08
CA PRO A 16 -1.63 14.21 -10.63
C PRO A 16 -0.60 15.31 -10.50
N LYS A 17 0.28 15.19 -9.51
CA LYS A 17 1.44 16.06 -9.45
C LYS A 17 2.36 15.70 -10.62
N PRO A 18 2.89 16.69 -11.36
CA PRO A 18 3.89 16.41 -12.37
C PRO A 18 5.09 15.74 -11.69
N SER A 19 5.42 14.52 -12.12
CA SER A 19 6.69 13.89 -11.75
C SER A 19 7.78 14.37 -12.70
N ASN A 20 9.04 14.37 -12.24
CA ASN A 20 10.18 14.63 -13.11
C ASN A 20 10.37 13.51 -14.17
N VAL A 21 9.65 12.39 -14.03
CA VAL A 21 9.66 11.28 -14.97
C VAL A 21 8.42 11.38 -15.89
N PRO A 22 8.58 11.53 -17.21
CA PRO A 22 7.50 11.94 -18.12
C PRO A 22 6.34 10.93 -18.27
N TYR A 23 6.51 9.69 -17.81
CA TYR A 23 5.50 8.63 -17.84
C TYR A 23 5.03 8.20 -16.44
N VAL A 24 5.44 8.93 -15.39
CA VAL A 24 5.03 8.66 -14.02
C VAL A 24 4.03 9.73 -13.57
N VAL A 25 2.96 9.25 -12.96
CA VAL A 25 1.84 10.05 -12.52
C VAL A 25 1.70 9.84 -11.02
N GLU A 26 1.81 10.91 -10.24
CA GLU A 26 1.74 10.85 -8.79
C GLU A 26 0.34 11.14 -8.27
N TYR A 27 -0.15 10.23 -7.44
CA TYR A 27 -1.42 10.32 -6.74
C TYR A 27 -1.18 10.43 -5.23
N SER A 28 -2.12 11.02 -4.49
CA SER A 28 -1.99 11.18 -3.04
C SER A 28 -3.26 10.75 -2.32
N ALA A 29 -3.13 10.08 -1.19
CA ALA A 29 -4.21 9.80 -0.25
C ALA A 29 -3.83 10.36 1.13
N ASP A 30 -4.81 10.54 2.03
CA ASP A 30 -4.56 10.80 3.46
C ASP A 30 -5.16 9.66 4.28
N PHE A 31 -4.44 9.20 5.29
CA PHE A 31 -4.95 8.23 6.25
C PHE A 31 -5.05 8.89 7.62
N THR A 32 -6.19 8.72 8.28
CA THR A 32 -6.36 9.08 9.69
C THR A 32 -6.31 7.81 10.51
N VAL A 33 -5.29 7.65 11.34
CA VAL A 33 -5.09 6.47 12.18
C VAL A 33 -5.10 6.82 13.67
N PRO A 34 -5.52 5.90 14.55
CA PRO A 34 -5.33 6.05 16.00
C PRO A 34 -3.86 6.23 16.38
N THR A 35 -3.60 6.88 17.51
CA THR A 35 -2.24 7.10 18.04
C THR A 35 -1.49 5.80 18.32
N ASP A 36 -2.21 4.72 18.61
CA ASP A 36 -1.66 3.40 18.90
C ASP A 36 -1.62 2.47 17.67
N PHE A 37 -1.81 2.99 16.45
CA PHE A 37 -1.81 2.19 15.22
C PHE A 37 -0.47 1.49 14.94
N GLY A 38 0.64 2.10 15.38
CA GLY A 38 2.00 1.60 15.13
C GLY A 38 2.50 1.93 13.72
N SER A 39 3.60 1.29 13.31
CA SER A 39 4.14 1.43 11.95
C SER A 39 3.42 0.47 11.00
N PRO A 40 2.86 0.94 9.87
CA PRO A 40 2.31 0.06 8.85
C PRO A 40 3.42 -0.78 8.20
N ALA A 41 3.07 -2.02 7.89
CA ALA A 41 3.99 -2.99 7.28
C ALA A 41 3.46 -3.60 5.97
N ALA A 42 2.20 -3.33 5.61
CA ALA A 42 1.60 -3.69 4.34
C ALA A 42 0.55 -2.66 3.93
N ILE A 43 0.28 -2.55 2.63
CA ILE A 43 -0.80 -1.76 2.03
C ILE A 43 -1.61 -2.66 1.10
N LEU A 44 -2.93 -2.62 1.22
CA LEU A 44 -3.86 -3.24 0.28
C LEU A 44 -4.34 -2.20 -0.73
N ILE A 45 -4.38 -2.60 -2.00
CA ILE A 45 -4.73 -1.72 -3.11
C ILE A 45 -5.86 -2.35 -3.91
N THR A 46 -6.94 -1.59 -4.07
CA THR A 46 -8.06 -1.98 -4.92
C THR A 46 -8.18 -1.00 -6.08
N ASN A 47 -8.00 -1.49 -7.30
CA ASN A 47 -8.22 -0.67 -8.49
C ASN A 47 -9.70 -0.70 -8.88
N LEU A 48 -10.40 0.40 -8.62
CA LEU A 48 -11.81 0.59 -8.99
C LEU A 48 -11.99 1.14 -10.42
N ARG A 49 -10.91 1.30 -11.18
CA ARG A 49 -10.93 1.80 -12.57
C ARG A 49 -11.08 0.62 -13.55
N PRO A 50 -11.72 0.84 -14.72
CA PRO A 50 -11.90 -0.23 -15.70
C PRO A 50 -10.62 -0.81 -16.31
N LYS A 51 -9.50 -0.06 -16.27
CA LYS A 51 -8.21 -0.50 -16.82
C LYS A 51 -7.22 -0.71 -15.68
N GLU A 52 -6.35 -1.69 -15.87
CA GLU A 52 -5.17 -1.87 -15.01
C GLU A 52 -4.18 -0.70 -15.14
N PHE A 53 -3.34 -0.56 -14.13
CA PHE A 53 -2.21 0.37 -14.15
C PHE A 53 -0.98 -0.28 -13.53
N HIS A 54 0.21 0.19 -13.94
CA HIS A 54 1.46 -0.25 -13.35
C HIS A 54 1.80 0.62 -12.14
N LEU A 55 1.87 0.01 -10.96
CA LEU A 55 2.26 0.67 -9.73
C LEU A 55 3.76 0.52 -9.51
N LEU A 56 4.47 1.63 -9.40
CA LEU A 56 5.91 1.65 -9.12
C LEU A 56 6.19 1.50 -7.63
N GLU A 57 5.68 2.43 -6.82
CA GLU A 57 5.92 2.49 -5.39
C GLU A 57 4.81 3.25 -4.67
N ILE A 58 4.71 3.03 -3.36
CA ILE A 58 3.95 3.88 -2.44
C ILE A 58 4.91 4.43 -1.39
N ILE A 59 4.81 5.73 -1.17
CA ILE A 59 5.58 6.44 -0.14
C ILE A 59 4.60 6.96 0.91
N LEU A 60 4.78 6.51 2.15
CA LEU A 60 3.95 6.93 3.27
C LEU A 60 4.73 7.93 4.13
N HIS A 61 4.21 9.16 4.22
CA HIS A 61 4.79 10.22 5.04
C HIS A 61 4.10 10.34 6.40
N GLY A 62 4.68 11.12 7.32
CA GLY A 62 4.06 11.45 8.61
C GLY A 62 4.59 10.71 9.84
N PHE A 63 5.65 9.91 9.70
CA PHE A 63 6.33 9.26 10.83
C PHE A 63 7.55 10.06 11.27
N VAL A 64 7.84 10.01 12.58
CA VAL A 64 9.02 10.67 13.18
C VAL A 64 10.33 10.13 12.60
N GLU A 65 10.37 8.84 12.27
CA GLU A 65 11.54 8.16 11.69
C GLU A 65 11.75 8.44 10.19
N GLY A 66 10.85 9.21 9.57
CA GLY A 66 10.87 9.52 8.14
C GLY A 66 9.86 8.73 7.30
N PRO A 67 9.89 8.87 5.96
CA PRO A 67 8.96 8.19 5.08
C PRO A 67 9.17 6.67 5.07
N VAL A 68 8.07 5.93 4.93
CA VAL A 68 8.07 4.46 4.78
C VAL A 68 7.82 4.12 3.32
N PHE A 69 8.70 3.28 2.74
CA PHE A 69 8.66 2.91 1.33
C PHE A 69 8.08 1.51 1.13
N PHE A 70 7.19 1.41 0.15
CA PHE A 70 6.54 0.18 -0.31
C PHE A 70 6.82 0.03 -1.81
N PRO A 71 7.97 -0.56 -2.20
CA PRO A 71 8.26 -0.85 -3.60
C PRO A 71 7.26 -1.89 -4.12
N ALA A 72 6.63 -1.61 -5.25
CA ALA A 72 5.58 -2.46 -5.80
C ALA A 72 6.03 -3.12 -7.12
N ASN A 73 6.43 -2.32 -8.10
CA ASN A 73 6.80 -2.76 -9.46
C ASN A 73 5.88 -3.86 -10.01
N THR A 74 4.58 -3.60 -10.00
CA THR A 74 3.58 -4.61 -10.36
C THR A 74 2.35 -3.99 -11.01
N TRP A 75 1.66 -4.77 -11.83
CA TRP A 75 0.37 -4.40 -12.40
C TRP A 75 -0.75 -4.59 -11.38
N ILE A 76 -1.62 -3.58 -11.28
CA ILE A 76 -2.82 -3.61 -10.45
C ILE A 76 -4.03 -3.76 -11.36
N HIS A 77 -4.53 -4.99 -11.47
CA HIS A 77 -5.70 -5.31 -12.27
C HIS A 77 -6.95 -4.59 -11.78
N SER A 78 -7.86 -4.28 -12.70
CA SER A 78 -9.19 -3.78 -12.37
C SER A 78 -9.89 -4.78 -11.45
N ARG A 79 -10.67 -4.26 -10.48
CA ARG A 79 -11.53 -5.07 -9.62
C ARG A 79 -12.53 -5.92 -10.43
N ASN A 80 -12.86 -5.49 -11.64
CA ASN A 80 -13.74 -6.25 -12.54
C ASN A 80 -13.07 -7.54 -13.06
N ASP A 81 -11.74 -7.55 -13.16
CA ASP A 81 -10.96 -8.68 -13.67
C ASP A 81 -10.47 -9.56 -12.52
N ASN A 82 -10.02 -8.95 -11.42
CA ASN A 82 -9.67 -9.63 -10.19
C ASN A 82 -10.34 -8.93 -8.99
N PRO A 83 -11.31 -9.57 -8.31
CA PRO A 83 -12.02 -8.95 -7.20
C PRO A 83 -11.15 -8.80 -5.92
N GLN A 84 -10.02 -9.50 -5.83
CA GLN A 84 -9.13 -9.43 -4.68
C GLN A 84 -8.23 -8.18 -4.74
N SER A 85 -8.06 -7.50 -3.61
CA SER A 85 -7.07 -6.42 -3.47
C SER A 85 -5.66 -6.97 -3.60
N ARG A 86 -4.76 -6.18 -4.18
CA ARG A 86 -3.32 -6.50 -4.21
C ARG A 86 -2.66 -6.02 -2.93
N ILE A 87 -1.89 -6.88 -2.27
CA ILE A 87 -1.05 -6.50 -1.12
C ILE A 87 0.35 -6.10 -1.57
N ILE A 88 0.91 -5.08 -0.94
CA ILE A 88 2.29 -4.63 -1.08
C ILE A 88 2.90 -4.51 0.31
N PHE A 89 3.99 -5.24 0.58
CA PHE A 89 4.71 -5.18 1.86
C PHE A 89 5.75 -4.07 1.90
N LYS A 90 6.04 -3.57 3.11
CA LYS A 90 7.18 -2.68 3.36
C LYS A 90 8.47 -3.40 2.96
N ASN A 91 9.45 -2.67 2.45
CA ASN A 91 10.77 -3.21 2.07
C ASN A 91 11.62 -3.61 3.30
N GLN A 92 11.18 -4.61 4.05
CA GLN A 92 11.88 -5.16 5.20
C GLN A 92 11.79 -6.68 5.16
N ALA A 93 12.96 -7.34 5.10
CA ALA A 93 13.02 -8.79 5.08
C ALA A 93 12.81 -9.38 6.48
N TYR A 94 11.98 -10.43 6.55
CA TYR A 94 11.73 -11.20 7.76
C TYR A 94 11.77 -12.70 7.44
N LEU A 95 12.41 -13.50 8.30
CA LEU A 95 12.18 -14.95 8.33
C LEU A 95 10.73 -15.24 8.75
N PRO A 96 10.17 -16.42 8.40
CA PRO A 96 8.80 -16.78 8.80
C PRO A 96 8.54 -16.60 10.31
N SER A 97 9.48 -17.03 11.16
CA SER A 97 9.41 -16.89 12.62
C SER A 97 9.54 -15.45 13.13
N GLN A 98 10.09 -14.55 12.31
CA GLN A 98 10.32 -13.14 12.64
C GLN A 98 9.24 -12.22 12.07
N THR A 99 8.27 -12.75 11.33
CA THR A 99 7.18 -11.95 10.74
C THR A 99 6.41 -11.24 11.86
N PRO A 100 6.27 -9.90 11.80
CA PRO A 100 5.53 -9.15 12.80
C PRO A 100 4.10 -9.68 12.97
N PRO A 101 3.59 -9.81 14.22
CA PRO A 101 2.27 -10.40 14.48
C PRO A 101 1.13 -9.78 13.66
N GLY A 102 1.18 -8.48 13.39
CA GLY A 102 0.14 -7.76 12.64
C GLY A 102 0.05 -8.09 11.15
N ILE A 103 1.05 -8.77 10.57
CA ILE A 103 1.06 -9.14 9.14
C ILE A 103 1.26 -10.65 8.90
N LYS A 104 1.20 -11.49 9.93
CA LYS A 104 1.41 -12.94 9.80
C LYS A 104 0.39 -13.59 8.88
N ASP A 105 -0.88 -13.28 9.08
CA ASP A 105 -1.98 -13.85 8.29
C ASP A 105 -1.91 -13.34 6.84
N LEU A 106 -1.69 -12.03 6.67
CA LEU A 106 -1.49 -11.43 5.35
C LEU A 106 -0.33 -12.06 4.56
N ARG A 107 0.76 -12.41 5.23
CA ARG A 107 1.90 -13.10 4.59
C ARG A 107 1.59 -14.56 4.24
N LEU A 108 0.68 -15.21 4.97
CA LEU A 108 0.29 -16.59 4.72
C LEU A 108 -0.74 -16.70 3.59
N GLU A 109 -1.57 -15.68 3.44
CA GLU A 109 -2.67 -15.60 2.46
C GLU A 109 -2.25 -15.07 1.07
N ASP A 110 -1.15 -14.30 1.00
CA ASP A 110 -0.52 -13.85 -0.25
C ASP A 110 0.27 -14.99 -0.93
#